data_AF-A0AAN6D3P5-F1
#
_entry.id   AF-A0AAN6D3P5-F1
#
_cell.length_a   1.000
_cell.length_b   1.000
_cell.length_c   1.000
_cell.angle_alpha   90.00
_cell.angle_beta   90.00
_cell.angle_gamma   90.00
#
_symmetry.space_group_name_H-M   'P 1'
#
loop_
_entity.id
_entity.type
_entity.pdbx_description
1 polymer ?
#
loop_
_entity_poly.entity_id
_entity_poly.type
_entity_poly.pdbx_seq_one_letter_code
_entity_poly.pdbx_strand_id
1 'polypeptide(L)'
;MLKSTARGSGLFRFFATSRVLAAPKVKKTPEQLRALQKRAEKREAVAARNARRPAVENPLYMPVPTALRYLRAAEVGRPTNEAVITLQVRVVSRKGDAPLQGSIKFARPLTDTQILVFASDEAMQQTALAAGARMAGGKELVDKIAAGEIDLSAFDRAIATPDMVAALRPVARNLGPKGLMPAPKRGTVVEDVTKYIEDNISLQPFRQRNDHIALKIGRCDFSDEDLLKNVIAVSEAVKAAVAAAQSKSPTILGQTVLSTTHGPGIVIDF
;
A
#
# COMPACT_ATOMS: atom_id res chain seq x y z
N MET A 1 -19.12 -61.01 23.27
CA MET A 1 -20.43 -60.29 23.25
C MET A 1 -20.24 -58.91 23.84
N LEU A 2 -20.90 -57.89 23.26
CA LEU A 2 -21.01 -56.47 23.68
C LEU A 2 -19.84 -55.55 23.24
N LYS A 3 -20.02 -54.35 22.68
CA LYS A 3 -21.16 -53.66 22.04
C LYS A 3 -20.52 -52.54 21.19
N SER A 4 -21.03 -52.37 19.98
CA SER A 4 -20.65 -51.35 18.99
C SER A 4 -21.21 -49.97 19.36
N THR A 5 -20.40 -48.92 19.23
CA THR A 5 -20.85 -47.51 19.26
C THR A 5 -20.23 -46.76 18.08
N ALA A 6 -21.01 -46.54 17.02
CA ALA A 6 -20.71 -45.54 16.00
C ALA A 6 -22.01 -44.86 15.58
N ARG A 7 -22.17 -43.59 15.98
CA ARG A 7 -23.28 -42.71 15.58
C ARG A 7 -22.87 -41.92 14.32
N GLY A 8 -23.73 -41.99 13.29
CA GLY A 8 -24.34 -40.80 12.69
C GLY A 8 -23.50 -39.83 11.84
N SER A 9 -23.46 -40.12 10.53
CA SER A 9 -23.87 -39.25 9.40
C SER A 9 -23.44 -37.77 9.35
N GLY A 10 -22.61 -37.47 8.35
CA GLY A 10 -22.45 -36.16 7.72
C GLY A 10 -21.89 -36.31 6.30
N LEU A 11 -22.72 -36.77 5.36
CA LEU A 11 -22.37 -36.96 3.95
C LEU A 11 -22.20 -35.60 3.25
N PHE A 12 -20.98 -35.05 3.24
CA PHE A 12 -20.57 -34.09 2.21
C PHE A 12 -20.37 -34.86 0.90
N ARG A 13 -21.33 -34.75 -0.03
CA ARG A 13 -21.20 -35.27 -1.39
C ARG A 13 -20.18 -34.44 -2.16
N PHE A 14 -18.93 -34.90 -2.19
CA PHE A 14 -17.94 -34.45 -3.17
C PHE A 14 -18.35 -34.97 -4.56
N PHE A 15 -18.80 -34.08 -5.44
CA PHE A 15 -19.20 -34.39 -6.82
C PHE A 15 -18.02 -34.70 -7.78
N ALA A 16 -16.87 -35.13 -7.26
CA ALA A 16 -15.75 -35.60 -8.07
C ALA A 16 -15.04 -36.75 -7.35
N THR A 17 -15.24 -37.98 -7.82
CA THR A 17 -14.56 -39.20 -7.33
C THR A 17 -13.19 -39.42 -7.95
N SER A 18 -12.76 -38.61 -8.91
CA SER A 18 -11.39 -38.68 -9.40
C SER A 18 -10.45 -38.00 -8.40
N ARG A 19 -9.74 -38.80 -7.60
CA ARG A 19 -8.45 -38.34 -7.03
C ARG A 19 -7.63 -37.79 -8.20
N VAL A 20 -7.37 -36.48 -8.22
CA VAL A 20 -6.35 -35.93 -9.11
C VAL A 20 -5.04 -36.59 -8.68
N LEU A 21 -4.63 -37.63 -9.42
CA LEU A 21 -3.34 -38.27 -9.22
C LEU A 21 -2.29 -37.20 -9.52
N ALA A 22 -1.74 -36.60 -8.47
CA ALA A 22 -0.62 -35.69 -8.61
C ALA A 22 0.49 -36.45 -9.36
N ALA A 23 0.89 -35.92 -10.52
CA ALA A 23 1.93 -36.53 -11.32
C ALA A 23 3.15 -36.82 -10.44
N PRO A 24 3.78 -38.01 -10.55
CA PRO A 24 4.96 -38.33 -9.75
C PRO A 24 6.02 -37.25 -10.01
N LYS A 25 6.57 -36.66 -8.94
CA LYS A 25 7.66 -35.69 -9.04
C LYS A 25 8.91 -36.40 -9.57
N VAL A 26 9.02 -36.52 -10.89
CA VAL A 26 10.21 -37.06 -11.55
C VAL A 26 11.38 -36.13 -11.21
N LYS A 27 12.40 -36.67 -10.55
CA LYS A 27 13.64 -35.93 -10.29
C LYS A 27 14.27 -35.59 -11.64
N LYS A 28 14.41 -34.30 -11.92
CA LYS A 28 15.02 -33.81 -13.16
C LYS A 28 16.46 -34.30 -13.23
N THR A 29 16.88 -34.74 -14.42
CA THR A 29 18.28 -35.13 -14.64
C THR A 29 19.21 -33.92 -14.45
N PRO A 30 20.48 -34.11 -14.08
CA PRO A 30 21.43 -33.00 -13.91
C PRO A 30 21.58 -32.14 -15.18
N GLU A 31 21.46 -32.76 -16.36
CA GLU A 31 21.45 -32.07 -17.65
C GLU A 31 20.23 -31.18 -17.83
N GLN A 32 19.04 -31.66 -17.45
CA GLN A 32 17.82 -30.85 -17.46
C GLN A 32 17.91 -29.66 -16.50
N LEU A 33 18.54 -29.82 -15.34
CA LEU A 33 18.77 -28.72 -14.40
C LEU A 33 19.73 -27.66 -14.98
N ARG A 34 20.84 -28.08 -15.59
CA ARG A 34 21.77 -27.16 -16.28
C ARG A 34 21.11 -26.43 -17.45
N ALA A 35 20.28 -27.12 -18.23
CA ALA A 35 19.53 -26.53 -19.32
C ALA A 35 18.51 -25.48 -18.82
N LEU A 36 17.85 -25.73 -17.69
CA LEU A 36 16.95 -24.77 -17.04
C LEU A 36 17.71 -23.55 -16.50
N GLN A 37 18.89 -23.74 -15.94
CA GLN A 37 19.76 -22.64 -15.48
C GLN A 37 20.18 -21.75 -16.66
N LYS A 38 20.72 -22.33 -17.74
CA LYS A 38 21.08 -21.57 -18.96
C LYS A 38 19.90 -20.80 -19.56
N ARG A 39 18.70 -21.40 -19.55
CA ARG A 39 17.46 -20.74 -20.01
C ARG A 39 17.08 -19.58 -19.09
N ALA A 40 17.24 -19.72 -17.78
CA ALA A 40 16.97 -18.66 -16.80
C ALA A 40 17.94 -17.50 -16.98
N GLU A 41 19.25 -17.77 -17.07
CA GLU A 41 20.29 -16.77 -17.31
C GLU A 41 20.05 -15.99 -18.61
N LYS A 42 19.68 -16.68 -19.69
CA LYS A 42 19.32 -16.02 -20.96
C LYS A 42 18.10 -15.10 -20.81
N ARG A 43 17.09 -15.51 -20.04
CA ARG A 43 15.90 -14.70 -19.77
C ARG A 43 16.25 -13.47 -18.93
N GLU A 44 17.07 -13.64 -17.90
CA GLU A 44 17.56 -12.55 -17.04
C GLU A 44 18.38 -11.54 -17.86
N ALA A 45 19.28 -12.00 -18.73
CA ALA A 45 20.08 -11.13 -19.59
C ALA A 45 19.21 -10.33 -20.59
N VAL A 46 18.20 -10.98 -21.19
CA VAL A 46 17.25 -10.29 -22.09
C VAL A 46 16.40 -9.28 -21.30
N ALA A 47 15.95 -9.63 -20.09
CA ALA A 47 15.19 -8.73 -19.24
C ALA A 47 16.01 -7.51 -18.83
N ALA A 48 17.27 -7.70 -18.42
CA ALA A 48 18.18 -6.62 -18.08
C ALA A 48 18.45 -5.69 -19.27
N ARG A 49 18.65 -6.27 -20.47
CA ARG A 49 18.81 -5.48 -21.71
C ARG A 49 17.57 -4.65 -22.02
N ASN A 50 16.39 -5.25 -21.91
CA ASN A 50 15.13 -4.54 -22.19
C ASN A 50 14.83 -3.47 -21.13
N ALA A 51 15.21 -3.68 -19.87
CA ALA A 51 15.05 -2.70 -18.80
C ALA A 51 15.92 -1.46 -18.98
N ARG A 52 17.11 -1.60 -19.60
CA ARG A 52 18.02 -0.48 -19.90
C ARG A 52 17.60 0.36 -21.11
N ARG A 53 16.58 -0.06 -21.85
CA ARG A 53 16.11 0.72 -23.01
C ARG A 53 15.48 2.03 -22.52
N PRO A 54 15.78 3.17 -23.15
CA PRO A 54 15.16 4.43 -22.79
C PRO A 54 13.64 4.35 -23.01
N ALA A 55 12.88 5.05 -22.17
CA ALA A 55 11.42 5.05 -22.25
C ALA A 55 10.91 5.55 -23.62
N VAL A 56 11.61 6.52 -24.22
CA VAL A 56 11.28 7.18 -25.49
C VAL A 56 11.21 6.22 -26.68
N GLU A 57 11.94 5.10 -26.64
CA GLU A 57 11.88 4.08 -27.70
C GLU A 57 10.56 3.28 -27.69
N ASN A 58 9.78 3.35 -26.62
CA ASN A 58 8.54 2.59 -26.51
C ASN A 58 7.41 3.28 -27.30
N PRO A 59 6.65 2.56 -28.14
CA PRO A 59 5.51 3.14 -28.86
C PRO A 59 4.41 3.72 -27.95
N LEU A 60 4.34 3.27 -26.69
CA LEU A 60 3.37 3.75 -25.69
C LEU A 60 3.92 4.91 -24.83
N TYR A 61 5.06 5.47 -25.20
CA TYR A 61 5.69 6.56 -24.47
C TYR A 61 4.91 7.87 -24.63
N MET A 62 4.67 8.55 -23.53
CA MET A 62 4.18 9.93 -23.51
C MET A 62 4.83 10.73 -22.38
N PRO A 63 5.04 12.05 -22.55
CA PRO A 63 5.38 12.93 -21.45
C PRO A 63 4.31 12.90 -20.35
N VAL A 64 4.71 13.02 -19.08
CA VAL A 64 3.81 12.89 -17.93
C VAL A 64 2.57 13.80 -18.02
N PRO A 65 2.67 15.11 -18.36
CA PRO A 65 1.49 15.97 -18.46
C PRO A 65 0.50 15.49 -19.54
N THR A 66 1.01 15.02 -20.67
CA THR A 66 0.20 14.50 -21.77
C THR A 66 -0.47 13.17 -21.38
N ALA A 67 0.27 12.29 -20.70
CA ALA A 67 -0.26 11.03 -20.18
C ALA A 67 -1.42 11.27 -19.21
N LEU A 68 -1.28 12.21 -18.27
CA LEU A 68 -2.34 12.56 -17.31
C LEU A 68 -3.63 13.03 -17.98
N ARG A 69 -3.53 13.81 -19.06
CA ARG A 69 -4.69 14.24 -19.85
C ARG A 69 -5.47 13.06 -20.44
N TYR A 70 -4.77 12.11 -21.06
CA TYR A 70 -5.40 10.91 -21.63
C TYR A 70 -6.00 10.00 -20.55
N LEU A 71 -5.30 9.83 -19.43
CA LEU A 71 -5.78 9.04 -18.31
C LEU A 71 -7.08 9.62 -17.71
N ARG A 72 -7.15 10.95 -17.54
CA ARG A 72 -8.38 11.63 -17.10
C ARG A 72 -9.51 11.49 -18.11
N ALA A 73 -9.21 11.61 -19.41
CA ALA A 73 -10.20 11.40 -20.46
C ALA A 73 -10.78 9.97 -20.45
N ALA A 74 -9.97 8.97 -20.09
CA ALA A 74 -10.41 7.57 -19.98
C ALA A 74 -11.35 7.32 -18.77
N GLU A 75 -11.25 8.10 -17.70
CA GLU A 75 -12.06 7.96 -16.48
C GLU A 75 -13.29 8.88 -16.44
N VAL A 76 -13.64 9.53 -17.56
CA VAL A 76 -14.83 10.40 -17.62
C VAL A 76 -16.09 9.62 -17.27
N GLY A 77 -16.89 10.17 -16.35
CA GLY A 77 -18.13 9.55 -15.88
C GLY A 77 -17.96 8.53 -14.75
N ARG A 78 -16.73 8.29 -14.27
CA ARG A 78 -16.47 7.48 -13.08
C ARG A 78 -16.48 8.32 -11.81
N PRO A 79 -16.89 7.75 -10.67
CA PRO A 79 -16.80 8.46 -9.39
C PRO A 79 -15.32 8.70 -9.06
N THR A 80 -15.02 9.89 -8.58
CA THR A 80 -13.64 10.35 -8.42
C THR A 80 -12.90 9.63 -7.30
N ASN A 81 -13.62 9.01 -6.38
CA ASN A 81 -13.10 8.13 -5.34
C ASN A 81 -12.54 6.80 -5.91
N GLU A 82 -13.02 6.35 -7.07
CA GLU A 82 -12.58 5.10 -7.71
C GLU A 82 -11.50 5.33 -8.78
N ALA A 83 -11.51 6.51 -9.40
CA ALA A 83 -10.58 6.92 -10.46
C ALA A 83 -9.18 7.24 -9.89
N VAL A 84 -8.44 6.19 -9.54
CA VAL A 84 -7.10 6.27 -8.93
C VAL A 84 -6.02 6.07 -9.99
N ILE A 85 -5.03 6.96 -10.00
CA ILE A 85 -3.84 6.86 -10.84
C ILE A 85 -2.79 6.01 -10.10
N THR A 86 -2.36 4.93 -10.74
CA THR A 86 -1.36 3.98 -10.25
C THR A 86 -0.14 4.01 -11.14
N LEU A 87 1.03 4.11 -10.52
CA LEU A 87 2.33 3.98 -11.15
C LEU A 87 2.90 2.59 -10.86
N GLN A 88 3.33 1.92 -11.92
CA GLN A 88 3.97 0.62 -11.86
C GLN A 88 5.41 0.75 -12.36
N VAL A 89 6.37 0.56 -11.48
CA VAL A 89 7.79 0.47 -11.85
C VAL A 89 8.15 -0.99 -12.00
N ARG A 90 8.69 -1.37 -13.16
CA ARG A 90 9.31 -2.68 -13.32
C ARG A 90 10.68 -2.70 -12.64
N VAL A 91 10.93 -3.72 -11.82
CA VAL A 91 12.19 -3.95 -11.14
C VAL A 91 12.80 -5.25 -11.66
N VAL A 92 13.99 -5.16 -12.22
CA VAL A 92 14.77 -6.34 -12.63
C VAL A 92 15.87 -6.56 -11.59
N SER A 93 15.60 -7.48 -10.66
CA SER A 93 16.56 -7.99 -9.68
C SER A 93 16.93 -9.43 -9.99
N ARG A 94 18.01 -9.94 -9.38
CA ARG A 94 18.40 -11.33 -9.53
C ARG A 94 17.53 -12.21 -8.64
N LYS A 95 17.35 -13.46 -9.06
CA LYS A 95 16.66 -14.46 -8.25
C LYS A 95 17.36 -14.65 -6.89
N GLY A 96 16.62 -14.41 -5.81
CA GLY A 96 17.11 -14.55 -4.44
C GLY A 96 17.50 -13.24 -3.77
N ASP A 97 17.45 -12.11 -4.49
CA ASP A 97 17.63 -10.79 -3.89
C ASP A 97 16.43 -10.43 -3.00
N ALA A 98 16.68 -9.65 -1.95
CA ALA A 98 15.63 -9.14 -1.08
C ALA A 98 14.71 -8.17 -1.86
N PRO A 99 13.39 -8.20 -1.62
CA PRO A 99 12.48 -7.28 -2.30
C PRO A 99 12.73 -5.85 -1.84
N LEU A 100 12.75 -4.91 -2.79
CA LEU A 100 12.86 -3.48 -2.50
C LEU A 100 11.70 -3.03 -1.60
N GLN A 101 12.03 -2.28 -0.56
CA GLN A 101 11.10 -1.76 0.42
C GLN A 101 11.51 -0.34 0.80
N GLY A 102 10.51 0.49 1.09
CA GLY A 102 10.73 1.86 1.52
C GLY A 102 9.42 2.55 1.84
N SER A 103 9.50 3.85 2.07
CA SER A 103 8.37 4.71 2.33
C SER A 103 8.50 6.01 1.52
N ILE A 104 7.38 6.58 1.12
CA ILE A 104 7.31 7.79 0.29
C ILE A 104 6.49 8.82 1.06
N LYS A 105 7.04 10.03 1.22
CA LYS A 105 6.29 11.17 1.76
C LYS A 105 5.66 11.92 0.57
N PHE A 106 4.34 11.86 0.45
CA PHE A 106 3.62 12.61 -0.59
C PHE A 106 3.38 14.06 -0.18
N ALA A 107 3.52 14.98 -1.13
CA ALA A 107 3.16 16.39 -0.91
C ALA A 107 1.65 16.56 -0.77
N ARG A 108 0.89 15.82 -1.58
CA ARG A 108 -0.57 15.69 -1.46
C ARG A 108 -0.94 14.23 -1.19
N PRO A 109 -1.52 13.91 -0.01
CA PRO A 109 -1.88 12.54 0.32
C PRO A 109 -3.02 12.04 -0.57
N LEU A 110 -3.08 10.72 -0.80
CA LEU A 110 -4.11 10.10 -1.64
C LEU A 110 -5.48 10.05 -0.93
N THR A 111 -5.46 9.74 0.36
CA THR A 111 -6.62 9.67 1.23
C THR A 111 -6.51 10.76 2.28
N ASP A 112 -7.56 11.57 2.41
CA ASP A 112 -7.69 12.50 3.52
C ASP A 112 -7.99 11.68 4.77
N THR A 113 -6.94 11.14 5.37
CA THR A 113 -7.05 10.30 6.58
C THR A 113 -7.60 11.17 7.69
N GLN A 114 -8.82 10.89 8.13
CA GLN A 114 -9.48 11.68 9.16
C GLN A 114 -9.01 11.20 10.52
N ILE A 115 -8.18 12.02 11.18
CA ILE A 115 -7.55 11.67 12.45
C ILE A 115 -8.28 12.35 13.61
N LEU A 116 -8.60 11.55 14.63
CA LEU A 116 -9.10 11.98 15.93
C LEU A 116 -7.98 11.96 16.97
N VAL A 117 -7.79 13.04 17.71
CA VAL A 117 -6.73 13.16 18.72
C VAL A 117 -7.31 13.32 20.12
N PHE A 118 -6.85 12.48 21.04
CA PHE A 118 -7.17 12.57 22.46
C PHE A 118 -5.95 13.07 23.23
N ALA A 119 -6.03 14.28 23.76
CA ALA A 119 -4.96 14.88 24.56
C ALA A 119 -5.57 15.66 25.73
N SER A 120 -4.97 15.53 26.92
CA SER A 120 -5.39 16.32 28.10
C SER A 120 -5.05 17.80 27.92
N ASP A 121 -3.88 18.09 27.36
CA ASP A 121 -3.34 19.44 27.24
C ASP A 121 -3.95 20.19 26.07
N GLU A 122 -4.52 21.36 26.34
CA GLU A 122 -5.14 22.23 25.31
C GLU A 122 -4.12 22.67 24.24
N ALA A 123 -2.86 22.92 24.65
CA ALA A 123 -1.79 23.26 23.72
C ALA A 123 -1.53 22.13 22.70
N MET A 124 -1.58 20.87 23.15
CA MET A 124 -1.42 19.70 22.29
C MET A 124 -2.63 19.47 21.39
N GLN A 125 -3.83 19.83 21.84
CA GLN A 125 -5.03 19.80 21.01
C GLN A 125 -4.94 20.82 19.86
N GLN A 126 -4.51 22.05 20.16
CA GLN A 126 -4.37 23.10 19.14
C GLN A 126 -3.27 22.76 18.13
N THR A 127 -2.13 22.25 18.58
CA THR A 127 -1.05 21.83 17.65
C THR A 127 -1.48 20.65 16.78
N ALA A 128 -2.27 19.71 17.32
CA ALA A 128 -2.83 18.61 16.53
C ALA A 128 -3.80 19.11 15.44
N LEU A 129 -4.67 20.06 15.76
CA LEU A 129 -5.57 20.69 14.78
C LEU A 129 -4.77 21.43 13.69
N ALA A 130 -3.73 22.16 14.07
CA ALA A 130 -2.85 22.85 13.13
C ALA A 130 -2.05 21.87 12.23
N ALA A 131 -1.70 20.69 12.75
CA ALA A 131 -1.03 19.63 11.99
C ALA A 131 -1.95 18.87 11.02
N GLY A 132 -3.26 19.14 11.03
CA GLY A 132 -4.23 18.53 10.11
C GLY A 132 -5.09 17.41 10.72
N ALA A 133 -5.15 17.30 12.05
CA ALA A 133 -6.18 16.48 12.69
C ALA A 133 -7.56 17.10 12.47
N ARG A 134 -8.59 16.27 12.27
CA ARG A 134 -9.97 16.75 12.08
C ARG A 134 -10.58 17.26 13.38
N MET A 135 -10.35 16.53 14.47
CA MET A 135 -10.84 16.87 15.80
C MET A 135 -9.80 16.49 16.83
N ALA A 136 -9.61 17.35 17.82
CA ALA A 136 -8.78 17.10 18.99
C ALA A 136 -9.57 17.48 20.25
N GLY A 137 -9.39 16.73 21.34
CA GLY A 137 -10.05 17.04 22.61
C GLY A 137 -9.62 16.16 23.78
N GLY A 138 -9.96 16.62 24.97
CA GLY A 138 -9.72 15.92 26.24
C GLY A 138 -10.92 15.11 26.69
N LYS A 139 -11.24 15.18 27.99
CA LYS A 139 -12.35 14.43 28.61
C LYS A 139 -13.73 14.81 28.06
N GLU A 140 -13.94 16.08 27.73
CA GLU A 140 -15.20 16.54 27.14
C GLU A 140 -15.55 15.84 25.83
N LEU A 141 -14.54 15.57 25.00
CA LEU A 141 -14.72 14.87 23.74
C LEU A 141 -15.03 13.38 23.99
N VAL A 142 -14.41 12.78 25.01
CA VAL A 142 -14.71 11.41 25.45
C VAL A 142 -16.18 11.30 25.88
N ASP A 143 -16.69 12.25 26.66
CA ASP A 143 -18.08 12.26 27.12
C ASP A 143 -19.08 12.41 25.96
N LYS A 144 -18.79 13.29 24.98
CA LYS A 144 -19.62 13.43 23.76
C LYS A 144 -19.66 12.16 22.91
N ILE A 145 -18.54 11.44 22.81
CA ILE A 145 -18.52 10.13 22.12
C ILE A 145 -19.29 9.07 22.93
N ALA A 146 -19.21 9.11 24.26
CA ALA A 146 -19.97 8.22 25.13
C ALA A 146 -21.49 8.44 24.96
N ALA A 147 -21.90 9.71 24.84
CA ALA A 147 -23.28 10.12 24.56
C ALA A 147 -23.76 9.80 23.13
N GLY A 148 -22.83 9.50 22.21
CA GLY A 148 -23.15 9.19 20.81
C GLY A 148 -23.42 10.41 19.93
N GLU A 149 -23.03 11.61 20.36
CA GLU A 149 -23.22 12.85 19.60
C GLU A 149 -22.26 12.96 18.41
N ILE A 150 -21.15 12.21 18.42
CA ILE A 150 -20.11 12.27 17.40
C ILE A 150 -20.15 11.03 16.52
N ASP A 151 -20.29 11.26 15.22
CA ASP A 151 -20.21 10.21 14.20
C ASP A 151 -18.77 9.70 14.03
N LEU A 152 -18.43 8.63 14.75
CA LEU A 152 -17.13 7.96 14.67
C LEU A 152 -16.83 7.33 13.29
N SER A 153 -17.80 7.23 12.38
CA SER A 153 -17.59 6.67 11.02
C SER A 153 -16.85 7.63 10.10
N ALA A 154 -16.77 8.91 10.44
CA ALA A 154 -16.01 9.89 9.68
C ALA A 154 -14.51 9.84 9.98
N PHE A 155 -14.04 8.98 10.89
CA PHE A 155 -12.64 8.91 11.32
C PHE A 155 -12.01 7.57 10.92
N ASP A 156 -10.77 7.64 10.43
CA ASP A 156 -9.99 6.49 10.02
C ASP A 156 -9.02 6.03 11.11
N ARG A 157 -8.47 6.99 11.88
CA ARG A 157 -7.49 6.71 12.93
C ARG A 157 -7.77 7.58 14.16
N ALA A 158 -7.49 7.03 15.34
CA ALA A 158 -7.45 7.81 16.57
C ALA A 158 -6.10 7.65 17.28
N ILE A 159 -5.63 8.74 17.87
CA ILE A 159 -4.36 8.87 18.58
C ILE A 159 -4.66 9.34 19.98
N ALA A 160 -3.90 8.87 20.97
CA ALA A 160 -3.99 9.36 22.34
C ALA A 160 -2.62 9.66 22.93
N THR A 161 -2.54 10.66 23.81
CA THR A 161 -1.40 10.78 24.73
C THR A 161 -1.49 9.72 25.83
N PRO A 162 -0.36 9.29 26.42
CA PRO A 162 -0.34 8.26 27.47
C PRO A 162 -1.30 8.55 28.63
N ASP A 163 -1.44 9.81 29.00
CA ASP A 163 -2.28 10.26 30.12
C ASP A 163 -3.78 10.06 29.86
N MET A 164 -4.20 10.20 28.59
CA MET A 164 -5.60 10.07 28.19
C MET A 164 -6.06 8.62 28.00
N VAL A 165 -5.13 7.66 27.95
CA VAL A 165 -5.47 6.23 27.72
C VAL A 165 -6.40 5.69 28.82
N ALA A 166 -6.21 6.11 30.08
CA ALA A 166 -7.07 5.70 31.19
C ALA A 166 -8.50 6.25 31.07
N ALA A 167 -8.65 7.48 30.55
CA ALA A 167 -9.93 8.14 30.38
C ALA A 167 -10.77 7.55 29.23
N LEU A 168 -10.15 6.86 28.26
CA LEU A 168 -10.84 6.27 27.11
C LEU A 168 -11.56 4.94 27.41
N ARG A 169 -11.39 4.36 28.60
CA ARG A 169 -12.00 3.08 28.99
C ARG A 169 -13.53 3.02 28.82
N PRO A 170 -14.32 4.05 29.18
CA PRO A 170 -15.78 4.01 29.03
C PRO A 170 -16.24 3.94 27.57
N VAL A 171 -15.47 4.58 26.67
CA VAL A 171 -15.80 4.71 25.25
C VAL A 171 -15.24 3.56 24.40
N ALA A 172 -14.47 2.66 25.01
CA ALA A 172 -13.88 1.49 24.36
C ALA A 172 -14.94 0.61 23.66
N ARG A 173 -16.17 0.54 24.18
CA ARG A 173 -17.28 -0.20 23.55
C ARG A 173 -17.72 0.41 22.22
N ASN A 174 -17.59 1.73 22.05
CA ASN A 174 -17.96 2.45 20.82
C ASN A 174 -16.80 2.45 19.82
N LEU A 175 -15.57 2.68 20.29
CA LEU A 175 -14.36 2.74 19.45
C LEU A 175 -13.85 1.37 19.00
N GLY A 176 -14.10 0.31 19.79
CA GLY A 176 -13.63 -1.05 19.54
C GLY A 176 -14.11 -1.65 18.22
N PRO A 177 -15.43 -1.71 17.95
CA PRO A 177 -15.97 -2.26 16.70
C PRO A 177 -15.49 -1.53 15.44
N LYS A 178 -15.20 -0.23 15.55
CA LYS A 178 -14.67 0.60 14.45
C LYS A 178 -13.15 0.53 14.31
N GLY A 179 -12.46 -0.17 15.21
CA GLY A 179 -11.01 -0.30 15.18
C GLY A 179 -10.25 0.97 15.58
N LEU A 180 -10.93 1.99 16.10
CA LEU A 180 -10.36 3.30 16.44
C LEU A 180 -9.74 3.36 17.84
N MET A 181 -9.85 2.29 18.65
CA MET A 181 -9.29 2.30 20.01
C MET A 181 -7.76 2.42 19.99
N PRO A 182 -7.17 3.45 20.65
CA PRO A 182 -5.72 3.58 20.74
C PRO A 182 -5.08 2.46 21.58
N ALA A 183 -3.98 1.90 21.09
CA ALA A 183 -3.22 0.86 21.78
C ALA A 183 -1.70 1.09 21.65
N PRO A 184 -0.92 0.95 22.74
CA PRO A 184 0.55 1.08 22.68
C PRO A 184 1.20 0.10 21.70
N LYS A 185 0.67 -1.12 21.61
CA LYS A 185 1.15 -2.14 20.64
C LYS A 185 0.98 -1.73 19.18
N ARG A 186 0.01 -0.85 18.89
CA ARG A 186 -0.22 -0.30 17.55
C ARG A 186 0.58 0.98 17.30
N GLY A 187 1.27 1.51 18.31
CA GLY A 187 1.98 2.77 18.24
C GLY A 187 1.06 4.00 18.10
N THR A 188 -0.24 3.87 18.41
CA THR A 188 -1.20 5.00 18.36
C THR A 188 -1.27 5.75 19.70
N VAL A 189 -0.42 5.39 20.65
CA VAL A 189 -0.24 6.11 21.91
C VAL A 189 1.13 6.78 21.82
N VAL A 190 1.14 8.11 21.72
CA VAL A 190 2.33 8.88 21.32
C VAL A 190 2.45 10.13 22.19
N GLU A 191 3.68 10.49 22.52
CA GLU A 191 4.01 11.77 23.17
C GLU A 191 4.03 12.90 22.13
N ASP A 192 4.77 12.70 21.03
CA ASP A 192 4.85 13.61 19.88
C ASP A 192 3.69 13.41 18.89
N VAL A 193 2.56 14.09 19.14
CA VAL A 193 1.35 14.00 18.30
C VAL A 193 1.57 14.54 16.88
N THR A 194 2.27 15.66 16.72
CA THR A 194 2.47 16.34 15.43
C THR A 194 3.24 15.47 14.43
N LYS A 195 4.39 14.92 14.86
CA LYS A 195 5.19 14.01 14.03
C LYS A 195 4.39 12.79 13.61
N TYR A 196 3.61 12.21 14.53
CA TYR A 196 2.76 11.07 14.20
C TYR A 196 1.73 11.44 13.13
N ILE A 197 1.06 12.59 13.24
CA ILE A 197 0.09 13.04 12.25
C ILE A 197 0.74 13.18 10.87
N GLU A 198 1.89 13.85 10.80
CA GLU A 198 2.62 14.02 9.53
C GLU A 198 3.00 12.68 8.91
N ASP A 199 3.58 11.78 9.69
CA ASP A 199 4.00 10.46 9.23
C ASP A 199 2.80 9.60 8.83
N ASN A 200 1.66 9.70 9.51
CA ASN A 200 0.51 8.84 9.21
C ASN A 200 -0.36 9.34 8.07
N ILE A 201 -0.39 10.64 7.81
CA ILE A 201 -1.14 11.24 6.69
C ILE A 201 -0.34 11.14 5.40
N SER A 202 0.95 11.47 5.43
CA SER A 202 1.74 11.69 4.22
C SER A 202 2.61 10.51 3.80
N LEU A 203 2.93 9.58 4.73
CA LEU A 203 3.84 8.47 4.46
C LEU A 203 3.09 7.25 3.89
N GLN A 204 3.43 6.88 2.66
CA GLN A 204 2.95 5.66 2.03
C GLN A 204 4.07 4.62 1.94
N PRO A 205 3.97 3.47 2.61
CA PRO A 205 4.95 2.40 2.47
C PRO A 205 4.81 1.72 1.10
N PHE A 206 5.93 1.31 0.53
CA PHE A 206 5.97 0.51 -0.69
C PHE A 206 6.84 -0.73 -0.52
N ARG A 207 6.44 -1.78 -1.23
CA ARG A 207 7.18 -3.04 -1.29
C ARG A 207 7.06 -3.64 -2.67
N GLN A 208 8.18 -4.09 -3.20
CA GLN A 208 8.24 -4.87 -4.43
C GLN A 208 7.43 -6.16 -4.27
N ARG A 209 6.52 -6.40 -5.22
CA ARG A 209 5.78 -7.65 -5.37
C ARG A 209 6.13 -8.24 -6.73
N ASN A 210 6.68 -9.45 -6.73
CA ASN A 210 7.26 -10.06 -7.93
C ASN A 210 8.32 -9.11 -8.53
N ASP A 211 8.15 -8.73 -9.81
CA ASP A 211 9.06 -7.85 -10.54
C ASP A 211 8.52 -6.41 -10.66
N HIS A 212 7.53 -6.03 -9.84
CA HIS A 212 6.89 -4.72 -9.93
C HIS A 212 6.73 -4.05 -8.57
N ILE A 213 6.85 -2.73 -8.57
CA ILE A 213 6.41 -1.85 -7.49
C ILE A 213 5.18 -1.11 -8.02
N ALA A 214 4.02 -1.37 -7.42
CA ALA A 214 2.77 -0.70 -7.77
C ALA A 214 2.38 0.29 -6.66
N LEU A 215 2.22 1.56 -7.02
CA LEU A 215 1.93 2.64 -6.09
C LEU A 215 0.80 3.51 -6.62
N LYS A 216 -0.16 3.80 -5.75
CA LYS A 216 -1.20 4.80 -6.02
C LYS A 216 -0.58 6.18 -5.77
N ILE A 217 -0.64 7.07 -6.77
CA ILE A 217 0.00 8.39 -6.75
C ILE A 217 -1.00 9.50 -6.45
N GLY A 218 -2.23 9.33 -6.90
CA GLY A 218 -3.27 10.34 -6.74
C GLY A 218 -4.60 9.90 -7.32
N ARG A 219 -5.61 10.75 -7.15
CA ARG A 219 -6.90 10.64 -7.83
C ARG A 219 -6.89 11.47 -9.10
N CYS A 220 -7.80 11.18 -10.02
CA CYS A 220 -7.94 11.97 -11.24
C CYS A 220 -8.29 13.46 -10.98
N ASP A 221 -8.89 13.77 -9.83
CA ASP A 221 -9.26 15.14 -9.40
C ASP A 221 -8.08 16.01 -8.97
N PHE A 222 -6.90 15.44 -8.76
CA PHE A 222 -5.76 16.21 -8.27
C PHE A 222 -5.25 17.15 -9.36
N SER A 223 -4.64 18.27 -8.97
CA SER A 223 -4.01 19.17 -9.92
C SER A 223 -2.81 18.50 -10.62
N ASP A 224 -2.48 18.96 -11.82
CA ASP A 224 -1.32 18.44 -12.56
C ASP A 224 -0.02 18.65 -11.77
N GLU A 225 0.11 19.80 -11.09
CA GLU A 225 1.28 20.12 -10.27
C GLU A 225 1.43 19.17 -9.08
N ASP A 226 0.34 18.86 -8.38
CA ASP A 226 0.37 17.95 -7.23
C ASP A 226 0.74 16.53 -7.67
N LEU A 227 0.18 16.08 -8.80
CA LEU A 227 0.51 14.77 -9.37
C LEU A 227 1.97 14.69 -9.80
N LEU A 228 2.49 15.72 -10.45
CA LEU A 228 3.90 15.78 -10.85
C LEU A 228 4.83 15.73 -9.63
N LYS A 229 4.56 16.51 -8.58
CA LYS A 229 5.31 16.46 -7.31
C LYS A 229 5.29 15.06 -6.70
N ASN A 230 4.13 14.40 -6.69
CA ASN A 230 4.00 13.04 -6.18
C ASN A 230 4.76 12.02 -7.05
N VAL A 231 4.77 12.14 -8.37
CA VAL A 231 5.57 11.29 -9.28
C VAL A 231 7.07 11.45 -9.01
N ILE A 232 7.55 12.69 -8.84
CA ILE A 232 8.95 12.98 -8.51
C ILE A 232 9.33 12.35 -7.16
N ALA A 233 8.51 12.53 -6.13
CA ALA A 233 8.74 11.94 -4.81
C ALA A 233 8.83 10.40 -4.87
N VAL A 234 7.99 9.75 -5.71
CA VAL A 234 8.06 8.30 -5.96
C VAL A 234 9.37 7.93 -6.66
N SER A 235 9.80 8.69 -7.66
CA SER A 235 11.06 8.45 -8.38
C SER A 235 12.27 8.51 -7.46
N GLU A 236 12.38 9.56 -6.65
CA GLU A 236 13.47 9.74 -5.69
C GLU A 236 13.51 8.61 -4.66
N ALA A 237 12.37 8.27 -4.07
CA ALA A 237 12.29 7.23 -3.06
C ALA A 237 12.61 5.83 -3.62
N VAL A 238 12.15 5.51 -4.83
CA VAL A 238 12.47 4.22 -5.49
C VAL A 238 13.95 4.16 -5.86
N LYS A 239 14.53 5.25 -6.39
CA LYS A 239 15.97 5.35 -6.69
C LYS A 239 16.81 5.21 -5.41
N ALA A 240 16.39 5.84 -4.31
CA ALA A 240 17.04 5.70 -3.00
C ALA A 240 16.94 4.26 -2.47
N ALA A 241 15.79 3.60 -2.60
CA ALA A 241 15.64 2.20 -2.20
C ALA A 241 16.50 1.25 -3.02
N VAL A 242 16.66 1.49 -4.32
CA VAL A 242 17.60 0.75 -5.18
C VAL A 242 19.04 0.96 -4.74
N ALA A 243 19.43 2.20 -4.42
CA ALA A 243 20.78 2.51 -3.95
C ALA A 243 21.09 1.88 -2.58
N ALA A 244 20.08 1.80 -1.70
CA ALA A 244 20.20 1.15 -0.39
C ALA A 244 20.21 -0.38 -0.46
N ALA A 245 19.72 -0.97 -1.57
CA ALA A 245 19.61 -2.41 -1.71
C ALA A 245 20.98 -3.07 -1.92
N GLN A 246 21.46 -3.76 -0.87
CA GLN A 246 22.67 -4.58 -0.95
C GLN A 246 22.38 -5.86 -1.76
N SER A 247 22.76 -5.85 -3.03
CA SER A 247 22.58 -6.98 -3.95
C SER A 247 23.90 -7.28 -4.69
N LYS A 248 24.11 -8.55 -5.04
CA LYS A 248 25.34 -8.98 -5.75
C LYS A 248 25.44 -8.39 -7.16
N SER A 249 24.29 -8.05 -7.74
CA SER A 249 24.16 -7.41 -9.05
C SER A 249 23.26 -6.20 -8.89
N PRO A 250 23.57 -5.07 -9.56
CA PRO A 250 22.77 -3.86 -9.44
C PRO A 250 21.32 -4.16 -9.86
N THR A 251 20.38 -3.79 -9.00
CA THR A 251 18.96 -3.84 -9.35
C THR A 251 18.68 -2.76 -10.39
N ILE A 252 18.07 -3.14 -11.50
CA ILE A 252 17.81 -2.23 -12.62
C ILE A 252 16.32 -1.87 -12.60
N LEU A 253 16.04 -0.57 -12.60
CA LEU A 253 14.69 -0.07 -12.86
C LEU A 253 14.43 -0.19 -14.37
N GLY A 254 13.36 -0.89 -14.71
CA GLY A 254 12.87 -1.00 -16.08
C GLY A 254 11.82 0.05 -16.38
N GLN A 255 10.95 -0.28 -17.33
CA GLN A 255 9.88 0.62 -17.77
C GLN A 255 8.92 0.95 -16.62
N THR A 256 8.59 2.23 -16.53
CA THR A 256 7.57 2.76 -15.63
C THR A 256 6.30 3.06 -16.40
N VAL A 257 5.17 2.57 -15.90
CA VAL A 257 3.86 2.71 -16.53
C VAL A 257 2.93 3.45 -15.60
N LEU A 258 2.30 4.51 -16.09
CA LEU A 258 1.14 5.15 -15.46
C LEU A 258 -0.14 4.53 -16.01
N SER A 259 -1.08 4.23 -15.11
CA SER A 259 -2.38 3.67 -15.45
C SER A 259 -3.43 4.20 -14.48
N THR A 260 -4.70 4.16 -14.86
CA THR A 260 -5.83 4.35 -13.94
C THR A 260 -6.55 3.03 -13.70
N THR A 261 -7.55 3.02 -12.83
CA THR A 261 -8.36 1.83 -12.52
C THR A 261 -8.99 1.19 -13.77
N HIS A 262 -9.46 2.00 -14.73
CA HIS A 262 -10.14 1.56 -15.95
C HIS A 262 -9.44 2.01 -17.25
N GLY A 263 -8.36 2.79 -17.14
CA GLY A 263 -7.66 3.38 -18.28
C GLY A 263 -6.48 2.55 -18.78
N PRO A 264 -5.90 2.96 -19.92
CA PRO A 264 -4.75 2.30 -20.51
C PRO A 264 -3.47 2.53 -19.69
N GLY A 265 -2.48 1.66 -19.88
CA GLY A 265 -1.13 1.85 -19.37
C GLY A 265 -0.28 2.67 -20.33
N ILE A 266 0.22 3.82 -19.88
CA ILE A 266 1.07 4.74 -20.64
C ILE A 266 2.48 4.69 -20.07
N VAL A 267 3.48 4.54 -20.93
CA VAL A 267 4.89 4.51 -20.50
C VAL A 267 5.37 5.94 -20.30
N ILE A 268 6.00 6.20 -19.16
CA ILE A 268 6.56 7.51 -18.83
C ILE A 268 8.07 7.43 -18.63
N ASP A 269 8.70 8.60 -18.70
CA ASP A 269 10.07 8.77 -18.23
C ASP A 269 10.07 8.91 -16.69
N PHE A 270 11.01 8.26 -16.01
CA PHE A 270 10.99 8.05 -14.55
C PHE A 270 12.27 8.44 -13.82
#